data_AF-A0A970ARN9-F1
#
_entry.id   AF-A0A970ARN9-F1
#
_cell.length_a   1.000
_cell.length_b   1.000
_cell.length_c   1.000
_cell.angle_alpha   90.00
_cell.angle_beta   90.00
_cell.angle_gamma   90.00
#
_symmetry.space_group_name_H-M   'P 1'
#
loop_
_entity.id
_entity.type
_entity.pdbx_description
1 polymer ?
#
loop_
_entity_poly.entity_id
_entity_poly.type
_entity_poly.pdbx_seq_one_letter_code
_entity_poly.pdbx_strand_id
1 'polypeptide(L)'
;MVTENEIREPVTAWEKAALILNAIEEGHFDTPDQAIATLFPSAPRTTRTRIRNHVSVVEALAPLLTDAALLTTRQLDTLAAALQSGHEDLLTATLHPVMGLGVETQWSTLRPVLQDVLREPTNPTTRRPRRLLKLRQGLTITREASPGGWVLRFSGPQAKSPGLADDVMSKVEEWFGGNDKLG
;
A
#
# COMPACT_ATOMS: atom_id res chain seq x y z
N MET A 1 33.09 35.02 -15.42
CA MET A 1 32.80 33.82 -14.63
C MET A 1 31.43 33.34 -15.09
N VAL A 2 31.40 32.33 -15.96
CA VAL A 2 30.14 31.79 -16.51
C VAL A 2 29.48 31.04 -15.36
N THR A 3 28.40 31.59 -14.82
CA THR A 3 27.59 30.94 -13.78
C THR A 3 26.73 29.89 -14.46
N GLU A 4 27.30 28.72 -14.63
CA GLU A 4 26.61 27.49 -15.01
C GLU A 4 25.87 26.97 -13.77
N ASN A 5 24.86 27.71 -13.32
CA ASN A 5 23.85 27.17 -12.43
C ASN A 5 22.89 26.36 -13.30
N GLU A 6 23.30 25.15 -13.65
CA GLU A 6 22.36 24.09 -14.00
C GLU A 6 21.41 23.95 -12.81
N ILE A 7 20.19 24.46 -12.98
CA ILE A 7 19.08 24.26 -12.05
C ILE A 7 18.86 22.76 -12.00
N ARG A 8 19.47 22.05 -11.05
CA ARG A 8 19.06 20.69 -10.71
C ARG A 8 17.61 20.78 -10.26
N GLU A 9 16.72 20.29 -11.10
CA GLU A 9 15.32 20.11 -10.74
C GLU A 9 15.29 19.25 -9.46
N PRO A 10 14.66 19.73 -8.37
CA PRO A 10 14.69 19.02 -7.11
C PRO A 10 13.96 17.68 -7.27
N VAL A 11 14.65 16.57 -6.95
CA VAL A 11 14.07 15.22 -6.96
C VAL A 11 12.68 15.23 -6.32
N THR A 12 11.70 14.83 -7.12
CA THR A 12 10.28 14.88 -6.80
C THR A 12 9.95 13.94 -5.65
N ALA A 13 8.77 14.12 -5.03
CA ALA A 13 8.31 13.24 -3.97
C ALA A 13 8.08 11.80 -4.48
N TRP A 14 7.60 11.66 -5.72
CA TRP A 14 7.47 10.39 -6.40
C TRP A 14 8.82 9.69 -6.58
N GLU A 15 9.81 10.39 -7.14
CA GLU A 15 11.14 9.81 -7.39
C GLU A 15 11.84 9.38 -6.10
N LYS A 16 11.67 10.12 -5.00
CA LYS A 16 12.19 9.71 -3.69
C LYS A 16 11.54 8.40 -3.22
N ALA A 17 10.23 8.26 -3.39
CA ALA A 17 9.52 7.05 -3.02
C ALA A 17 9.88 5.86 -3.91
N ALA A 18 9.99 6.08 -5.23
CA ALA A 18 10.42 5.07 -6.19
C ALA A 18 11.86 4.61 -5.94
N LEU A 19 12.77 5.53 -5.62
CA LEU A 19 14.14 5.19 -5.21
C LEU A 19 14.15 4.25 -4.00
N ILE A 20 13.32 4.52 -3.00
CA ILE A 20 13.21 3.68 -1.80
C ILE A 20 12.69 2.29 -2.16
N LEU A 21 11.66 2.20 -3.00
CA LEU A 21 11.10 0.92 -3.42
C LEU A 21 12.12 0.11 -4.22
N ASN A 22 12.76 0.72 -5.22
CA ASN A 22 13.80 0.07 -6.03
C ASN A 22 14.96 -0.44 -5.17
N ALA A 23 15.42 0.34 -4.20
CA ALA A 23 16.51 -0.09 -3.31
C ALA A 23 16.13 -1.32 -2.45
N ILE A 24 14.85 -1.51 -2.15
CA ILE A 24 14.36 -2.72 -1.46
C ILE A 24 14.26 -3.88 -2.45
N GLU A 25 13.73 -3.65 -3.65
CA GLU A 25 13.60 -4.66 -4.70
C GLU A 25 14.96 -5.21 -5.15
N GLU A 26 15.99 -4.35 -5.20
CA GLU A 26 17.38 -4.72 -5.47
C GLU A 26 18.09 -5.37 -4.28
N GLY A 27 17.43 -5.46 -3.11
CA GLY A 27 17.95 -6.12 -1.92
C GLY A 27 18.98 -5.31 -1.13
N HIS A 28 19.08 -3.99 -1.35
CA HIS A 28 19.97 -3.12 -0.57
C HIS A 28 19.45 -2.84 0.85
N PHE A 29 18.13 -2.93 1.05
CA PHE A 29 17.48 -2.73 2.35
C PHE A 29 16.34 -3.72 2.55
N ASP A 30 16.13 -4.17 3.79
CA ASP A 30 15.07 -5.11 4.13
C ASP A 30 13.69 -4.44 4.24
N THR A 31 13.67 -3.15 4.56
CA THR A 31 12.43 -2.40 4.83
C THR A 31 12.49 -0.94 4.34
N PRO A 32 11.33 -0.33 4.02
CA PRO A 32 11.26 1.11 3.73
C PRO A 32 11.81 1.98 4.85
N ASP A 33 11.55 1.62 6.11
CA ASP A 33 12.03 2.42 7.25
C ASP A 33 13.57 2.44 7.34
N GLN A 34 14.23 1.31 7.07
CA GLN A 34 15.69 1.21 7.02
C GLN A 34 16.27 2.03 5.86
N ALA A 35 15.68 1.89 4.67
CA ALA A 35 16.08 2.65 3.48
C ALA A 35 15.92 4.17 3.73
N ILE A 36 14.78 4.61 4.28
CA ILE A 36 14.51 6.02 4.57
C ILE A 36 15.47 6.57 5.62
N ALA A 37 15.75 5.81 6.69
CA ALA A 37 16.69 6.24 7.71
C ALA A 37 18.12 6.41 7.17
N THR A 38 18.51 5.54 6.22
CA THR A 38 19.85 5.55 5.62
C THR A 38 20.00 6.62 4.54
N LEU A 39 19.02 6.75 3.64
CA LEU A 39 19.06 7.68 2.50
C LEU A 39 18.66 9.10 2.88
N PHE A 40 17.85 9.26 3.93
CA PHE A 40 17.40 10.56 4.44
C PHE A 40 17.72 10.72 5.95
N PRO A 41 19.00 10.66 6.35
CA PRO A 41 19.40 10.66 7.76
C PRO A 41 19.04 11.95 8.48
N SER A 42 19.05 13.10 7.79
CA SER A 42 18.68 14.40 8.36
C SER A 42 17.17 14.68 8.32
N ALA A 43 16.35 13.82 7.71
CA ALA A 43 14.91 14.06 7.62
C ALA A 43 14.21 13.85 8.97
N PRO A 44 13.35 14.77 9.42
CA PRO A 44 12.60 14.61 10.66
C PRO A 44 11.57 13.48 10.53
N ARG A 45 11.09 12.97 11.67
CA ARG A 45 10.13 11.85 11.74
C ARG A 45 8.89 12.05 10.87
N THR A 46 8.36 13.27 10.80
CA THR A 46 7.19 13.62 9.98
C THR A 46 7.47 13.44 8.49
N THR A 47 8.63 13.92 8.02
CA THR A 47 9.09 13.74 6.63
C THR A 47 9.32 12.28 6.31
N ARG A 48 9.97 11.52 7.20
CA ARG A 48 10.17 10.07 7.01
C ARG A 48 8.84 9.32 6.92
N THR A 49 7.88 9.66 7.78
CA THR A 49 6.53 9.09 7.76
C THR A 49 5.83 9.38 6.43
N ARG A 50 5.97 10.61 5.91
CA ARG A 50 5.41 11.01 4.62
C ARG A 50 6.04 10.23 3.46
N ILE A 51 7.38 10.13 3.42
CA ILE A 51 8.09 9.35 2.39
C ILE A 51 7.60 7.90 2.42
N ARG A 52 7.52 7.27 3.60
CA ARG A 52 6.98 5.92 3.76
C ARG A 52 5.56 5.79 3.20
N ASN A 53 4.71 6.78 3.44
CA ASN A 53 3.36 6.78 2.89
C ASN A 53 3.34 6.91 1.36
N HIS A 54 4.27 7.68 0.77
CA HIS A 54 4.42 7.79 -0.68
C HIS A 54 4.98 6.50 -1.29
N VAL A 55 5.85 5.76 -0.60
CA VAL A 55 6.31 4.44 -1.04
C VAL A 55 5.13 3.50 -1.26
N SER A 56 4.15 3.48 -0.34
CA SER A 56 2.92 2.69 -0.52
C SER A 56 2.09 3.13 -1.73
N VAL A 57 2.14 4.40 -2.13
CA VAL A 57 1.48 4.88 -3.35
C VAL A 57 2.19 4.35 -4.60
N VAL A 58 3.52 4.39 -4.61
CA VAL A 58 4.33 3.87 -5.72
C VAL A 58 4.10 2.36 -5.86
N GLU A 59 4.23 1.61 -4.76
CA GLU A 59 4.04 0.16 -4.73
C GLU A 59 2.67 -0.27 -5.29
N ALA A 60 1.59 0.42 -4.91
CA ALA A 60 0.24 0.06 -5.33
C ALA A 60 -0.15 0.57 -6.73
N LEU A 61 0.27 1.80 -7.10
CA LEU A 61 -0.31 2.51 -8.24
C LEU A 61 0.69 2.82 -9.36
N ALA A 62 1.99 2.57 -9.22
CA ALA A 62 2.98 2.85 -10.27
C ALA A 62 2.65 2.22 -11.63
N PRO A 63 2.15 0.97 -11.72
CA PRO A 63 1.80 0.38 -13.01
C PRO A 63 0.62 1.08 -13.72
N LEU A 64 -0.16 1.88 -12.99
CA LEU A 64 -1.39 2.51 -13.49
C LEU A 64 -1.20 4.01 -13.81
N LEU A 65 -0.19 4.64 -13.22
CA LEU A 65 0.05 6.08 -13.33
C LEU A 65 1.00 6.41 -14.48
N THR A 66 0.59 7.38 -15.30
CA THR A 66 1.42 7.94 -16.38
C THR A 66 2.11 9.21 -15.89
N ASP A 67 3.39 9.38 -16.20
CA ASP A 67 4.20 10.55 -15.82
C ASP A 67 4.08 10.91 -14.32
N ALA A 68 4.08 9.89 -13.46
CA ALA A 68 3.79 10.03 -12.03
C ALA A 68 4.75 10.96 -11.28
N ALA A 69 5.94 11.26 -11.83
CA ALA A 69 6.87 12.27 -11.32
C ALA A 69 6.26 13.70 -11.31
N LEU A 70 5.27 13.97 -12.17
CA LEU A 70 4.55 15.24 -12.22
C LEU A 70 3.52 15.40 -11.09
N LEU A 71 3.22 14.35 -10.33
CA LEU A 71 2.31 14.43 -9.19
C LEU A 71 2.91 15.30 -8.09
N THR A 72 2.14 16.30 -7.67
CA THR A 72 2.48 17.14 -6.53
C THR A 72 2.48 16.34 -5.23
N THR A 73 3.23 16.80 -4.23
CA THR A 73 3.24 16.24 -2.88
C THR A 73 1.83 16.08 -2.30
N ARG A 74 0.95 17.07 -2.54
CA ARG A 74 -0.44 17.03 -2.05
C ARG A 74 -1.26 15.93 -2.72
N GLN A 75 -1.06 15.70 -4.02
CA GLN A 75 -1.74 14.61 -4.73
C GLN A 75 -1.29 13.25 -4.18
N LEU A 76 0.00 13.05 -3.95
CA LEU A 76 0.52 11.83 -3.33
C LEU A 76 0.04 11.64 -1.89
N ASP A 77 -0.04 12.72 -1.10
CA ASP A 77 -0.62 12.65 0.25
C ASP A 77 -2.09 12.20 0.23
N THR A 78 -2.85 12.69 -0.77
CA THR A 78 -4.28 12.36 -0.95
C THR A 78 -4.45 10.89 -1.32
N LEU A 79 -3.64 10.39 -2.27
CA LEU A 79 -3.62 8.97 -2.64
C LEU A 79 -3.22 8.08 -1.47
N ALA A 80 -2.18 8.47 -0.72
CA ALA A 80 -1.74 7.73 0.45
C ALA A 80 -2.82 7.64 1.53
N ALA A 81 -3.59 8.72 1.76
CA ALA A 81 -4.69 8.71 2.71
C ALA A 81 -5.84 7.78 2.27
N ALA A 82 -6.15 7.74 0.97
CA ALA A 82 -7.15 6.82 0.41
C ALA A 82 -6.72 5.36 0.54
N LEU A 83 -5.45 5.04 0.23
CA LEU A 83 -4.86 3.70 0.42
C LEU A 83 -4.88 3.26 1.89
N GLN A 84 -4.49 4.14 2.82
CA GLN A 84 -4.55 3.85 4.26
C GLN A 84 -5.97 3.61 4.77
N SER A 85 -6.96 4.16 4.06
CA SER A 85 -8.38 3.96 4.34
C SER A 85 -8.94 2.69 3.69
N GLY A 86 -8.15 1.96 2.89
CA GLY A 86 -8.51 0.68 2.28
C GLY A 86 -9.18 0.79 0.91
N HIS A 87 -9.00 1.90 0.19
CA HIS A 87 -9.66 2.15 -1.10
C HIS A 87 -8.80 1.80 -2.32
N GLU A 88 -7.81 0.90 -2.16
CA GLU A 88 -6.91 0.52 -3.25
C GLU A 88 -7.66 -0.02 -4.48
N ASP A 89 -8.58 -0.96 -4.28
CA ASP A 89 -9.39 -1.53 -5.37
C ASP A 89 -10.17 -0.46 -6.14
N LEU A 90 -10.71 0.53 -5.43
CA LEU A 90 -11.46 1.63 -6.02
C LEU A 90 -10.55 2.55 -6.83
N LEU A 91 -9.35 2.89 -6.33
CA LEU A 91 -8.36 3.68 -7.06
C LEU A 91 -7.88 2.94 -8.31
N THR A 92 -7.61 1.65 -8.20
CA THR A 92 -7.20 0.78 -9.31
C THR A 92 -8.28 0.72 -10.38
N ALA A 93 -9.53 0.46 -10.01
CA ALA A 93 -10.66 0.42 -10.93
C ALA A 93 -10.91 1.78 -11.61
N THR A 94 -10.62 2.89 -10.92
CA THR A 94 -10.76 4.24 -11.45
C THR A 94 -9.64 4.59 -12.45
N LEU A 95 -8.41 4.13 -12.20
CA LEU A 95 -7.25 4.41 -13.05
C LEU A 95 -7.18 3.50 -14.28
N HIS A 96 -7.61 2.24 -14.18
CA HIS A 96 -7.47 1.26 -15.25
C HIS A 96 -8.06 1.72 -16.61
N PRO A 97 -9.22 2.39 -16.70
CA PRO A 97 -9.77 2.87 -17.97
C PRO A 97 -8.99 4.04 -18.60
N VAL A 98 -8.18 4.74 -17.81
CA VAL A 98 -7.40 5.92 -18.20
C VAL A 98 -5.89 5.69 -18.12
N MET A 99 -5.47 4.42 -18.05
CA MET A 99 -4.07 4.02 -18.09
C MET A 99 -3.43 4.47 -19.41
N GLY A 100 -2.22 5.03 -19.35
CA GLY A 100 -1.51 5.56 -20.53
C GLY A 100 -1.99 6.94 -20.99
N LEU A 101 -3.07 7.49 -20.42
CA LEU A 101 -3.43 8.90 -20.60
C LEU A 101 -2.57 9.77 -19.68
N GLY A 102 -2.38 11.03 -20.05
CA GLY A 102 -1.55 11.97 -19.28
C GLY A 102 -2.05 12.19 -17.84
N VAL A 103 -1.12 12.57 -16.97
CA VAL A 103 -1.34 12.73 -15.52
C VAL A 103 -2.52 13.63 -15.16
N GLU A 104 -2.77 14.70 -15.92
CA GLU A 104 -3.90 15.62 -15.70
C GLU A 104 -5.24 14.93 -15.92
N THR A 105 -5.36 14.09 -16.97
CA THR A 105 -6.57 13.31 -17.25
C THR A 105 -6.80 12.28 -16.15
N GLN A 106 -5.75 11.55 -15.76
CA GLN A 106 -5.84 10.56 -14.68
C GLN A 106 -6.24 11.21 -13.36
N TRP A 107 -5.64 12.36 -13.02
CA TRP A 107 -5.97 13.10 -11.81
C TRP A 107 -7.40 13.65 -11.84
N SER A 108 -7.87 14.16 -12.98
CA SER A 108 -9.25 14.62 -13.16
C SER A 108 -10.26 13.50 -12.91
N THR A 109 -9.98 12.29 -13.39
CA THR A 109 -10.80 11.09 -13.14
C THR A 109 -10.78 10.65 -11.68
N LEU A 110 -9.62 10.70 -11.02
CA LEU A 110 -9.48 10.35 -9.61
C LEU A 110 -10.14 11.35 -8.65
N ARG A 111 -10.15 12.65 -9.01
CA ARG A 111 -10.59 13.73 -8.12
C ARG A 111 -11.98 13.53 -7.50
N PRO A 112 -13.06 13.20 -8.24
CA PRO A 112 -14.37 12.98 -7.65
C PRO A 112 -14.38 11.80 -6.68
N VAL A 113 -13.76 10.68 -7.06
CA VAL A 113 -13.65 9.47 -6.23
C VAL A 113 -12.91 9.76 -4.92
N LEU A 114 -11.79 10.47 -4.99
CA LEU A 114 -11.02 10.89 -3.82
C LEU A 114 -11.80 11.87 -2.92
N GLN A 115 -12.62 12.75 -3.50
CA GLN A 115 -13.47 13.65 -2.72
C GLN A 115 -14.52 12.89 -1.93
N ASP A 116 -15.12 11.84 -2.51
CA ASP A 116 -16.14 11.04 -1.83
C ASP A 116 -15.50 10.17 -0.74
N VAL A 117 -14.40 9.48 -1.04
CA VAL A 117 -13.62 8.68 -0.07
C VAL A 117 -13.18 9.49 1.14
N LEU A 118 -12.78 10.75 0.95
CA LEU A 118 -12.32 11.62 2.04
C LEU A 118 -13.46 12.31 2.80
N ARG A 119 -14.67 12.36 2.22
CA ARG A 119 -15.89 12.89 2.87
C ARG A 119 -16.59 11.83 3.70
N GLU A 120 -16.52 10.57 3.30
CA GLU A 120 -17.04 9.49 4.11
C GLU A 120 -16.37 9.56 5.49
N PRO A 121 -17.14 9.76 6.58
CA PRO A 121 -16.56 9.75 7.90
C PRO A 121 -15.89 8.40 8.06
N THR A 122 -14.59 8.41 8.42
CA THR A 122 -13.88 7.21 8.85
C THR A 122 -14.56 6.71 10.13
N ASN A 123 -15.70 6.02 9.99
CA ASN A 123 -16.61 5.75 11.09
C ASN A 123 -15.92 4.76 12.01
N PRO A 124 -15.49 5.17 13.22
CA PRO A 124 -14.71 4.30 14.08
C PRO A 124 -15.56 3.19 14.73
N THR A 125 -16.88 3.18 14.50
CA THR A 125 -17.85 2.30 15.18
C THR A 125 -18.28 1.07 14.39
N THR A 126 -17.99 0.97 13.08
CA THR A 126 -18.07 -0.30 12.32
C THR A 126 -16.77 -1.12 12.36
N ARG A 127 -15.78 -0.65 13.13
CA ARG A 127 -14.56 -1.37 13.49
C ARG A 127 -14.61 -1.81 14.95
N ARG A 128 -14.84 -3.09 15.22
CA ARG A 128 -14.41 -3.74 16.47
C ARG A 128 -13.32 -4.78 16.17
N PRO A 129 -12.38 -5.03 17.10
CA PRO A 129 -10.97 -4.66 16.97
C PRO A 129 -10.11 -5.73 16.29
N ARG A 130 -9.04 -5.25 15.64
CA ARG A 130 -7.91 -6.03 15.10
C ARG A 130 -7.34 -6.97 16.17
N ARG A 131 -7.56 -8.27 16.05
CA ARG A 131 -6.64 -9.26 16.63
C ARG A 131 -5.52 -9.48 15.61
N LEU A 132 -4.54 -8.59 15.63
CA LEU A 132 -3.22 -8.88 15.08
C LEU A 132 -2.62 -9.97 15.97
N LEU A 133 -2.73 -11.24 15.56
CA LEU A 133 -1.92 -12.30 16.15
C LEU A 133 -0.52 -12.16 15.53
N LYS A 134 0.35 -11.40 16.20
CA LYS A 134 1.80 -11.54 15.98
C LYS A 134 2.21 -12.87 16.60
N LEU A 135 2.17 -13.93 15.79
CA LEU A 135 2.84 -15.17 16.14
C LEU A 135 4.35 -14.87 16.16
N ARG A 136 5.09 -15.50 17.08
CA ARG A 136 6.47 -15.13 17.48
C ARG A 136 7.53 -15.21 16.38
N GLN A 137 7.15 -15.42 15.11
CA GLN A 137 8.05 -15.80 14.02
C GLN A 137 7.81 -15.04 12.69
N GLY A 138 7.22 -13.84 12.72
CA GLY A 138 7.15 -12.96 11.54
C GLY A 138 5.95 -13.22 10.60
N LEU A 139 4.94 -13.96 11.05
CA LEU A 139 3.67 -14.14 10.36
C LEU A 139 2.67 -13.05 10.77
N THR A 140 2.11 -12.33 9.80
CA THR A 140 1.04 -11.35 9.96
C THR A 140 -0.24 -11.91 9.33
N ILE A 141 -1.34 -11.86 10.06
CA ILE A 141 -2.66 -12.29 9.56
C ILE A 141 -3.60 -11.09 9.60
N THR A 142 -4.11 -10.70 8.45
CA THR A 142 -5.18 -9.71 8.29
C THR A 142 -6.48 -10.41 7.92
N ARG A 143 -7.59 -9.89 8.44
CA ARG A 143 -8.93 -10.36 8.10
C ARG A 143 -9.70 -9.23 7.46
N GLU A 144 -10.25 -9.51 6.28
CA GLU A 144 -11.02 -8.58 5.47
C GLU A 144 -12.41 -9.15 5.22
N ALA A 145 -13.42 -8.29 5.28
CA ALA A 145 -14.77 -8.68 4.89
C ALA A 145 -14.89 -8.59 3.36
N SER A 146 -15.54 -9.56 2.73
CA SER A 146 -15.87 -9.56 1.30
C SER A 146 -17.38 -9.76 1.10
N PRO A 147 -17.95 -9.38 -0.05
CA PRO A 147 -19.40 -9.49 -0.29
C PRO A 147 -19.97 -10.91 -0.12
N GLY A 148 -19.12 -11.95 -0.25
CA GLY A 148 -19.49 -13.36 -0.08
C GLY A 148 -18.99 -14.00 1.22
N GLY A 149 -18.35 -13.25 2.13
CA GLY A 149 -17.83 -13.81 3.37
C GLY A 149 -16.62 -13.07 3.95
N TRP A 150 -15.60 -13.82 4.32
CA TRP A 150 -14.40 -13.29 4.95
C TRP A 150 -13.15 -13.80 4.22
N VAL A 151 -12.19 -12.91 4.00
CA VAL A 151 -10.87 -13.23 3.48
C VAL A 151 -9.86 -13.13 4.63
N LEU A 152 -9.03 -14.16 4.77
CA LEU A 152 -7.86 -14.12 5.64
C LEU A 152 -6.62 -13.99 4.75
N ARG A 153 -5.88 -12.90 4.92
CA ARG A 153 -4.63 -12.63 4.23
C ARG A 153 -3.46 -12.89 5.17
N PHE A 154 -2.55 -13.74 4.74
CA PHE A 154 -1.33 -14.09 5.47
C PHE A 154 -0.14 -13.39 4.77
N SER A 155 0.69 -12.66 5.53
CA SER A 155 1.84 -11.92 5.00
C SER A 155 3.06 -12.00 5.93
N GLY A 156 4.25 -11.71 5.39
CA GLY A 156 5.54 -11.82 6.08
C GLY A 156 6.33 -13.07 5.72
N PRO A 157 7.58 -13.23 6.21
CA PRO A 157 8.50 -14.28 5.78
C PRO A 157 7.94 -15.70 5.89
N GLN A 158 7.16 -15.98 6.92
CA GLN A 158 6.54 -17.30 7.11
C GLN A 158 5.30 -17.56 6.26
N ALA A 159 4.65 -16.51 5.71
CA ALA A 159 3.53 -16.71 4.78
C ALA A 159 3.99 -17.37 3.47
N LYS A 160 5.28 -17.28 3.15
CA LYS A 160 5.92 -17.92 2.00
C LYS A 160 6.40 -19.36 2.30
N SER A 161 6.26 -19.83 3.54
CA SER A 161 6.61 -21.22 3.87
C SER A 161 5.66 -22.18 3.16
N PRO A 162 6.17 -23.22 2.48
CA PRO A 162 5.33 -24.31 1.99
C PRO A 162 4.59 -24.95 3.19
N GLY A 163 3.31 -25.29 3.02
CA GLY A 163 2.50 -26.00 4.02
C GLY A 163 1.64 -25.14 4.95
N LEU A 164 1.91 -23.84 5.12
CA LEU A 164 1.07 -23.00 5.99
C LEU A 164 -0.39 -22.95 5.52
N ALA A 165 -0.60 -22.78 4.21
CA ALA A 165 -1.94 -22.75 3.64
C ALA A 165 -2.64 -24.12 3.82
N ASP A 166 -1.91 -25.22 3.61
CA ASP A 166 -2.44 -26.58 3.73
C ASP A 166 -2.80 -26.92 5.19
N ASP A 167 -1.99 -26.51 6.16
CA ASP A 167 -2.24 -26.67 7.60
C ASP A 167 -3.47 -25.88 8.04
N VAL A 168 -3.61 -24.64 7.54
CA VAL A 168 -4.78 -23.78 7.80
C VAL A 168 -6.03 -24.40 7.21
N MET A 169 -5.98 -24.87 5.97
CA MET A 169 -7.11 -25.53 5.31
C MET A 169 -7.51 -26.82 6.04
N SER A 170 -6.54 -27.64 6.44
CA SER A 170 -6.79 -28.87 7.22
C SER A 170 -7.52 -28.59 8.54
N LYS A 171 -7.18 -27.49 9.23
CA LYS A 171 -7.87 -27.08 10.46
C LYS A 171 -9.26 -26.52 10.22
N VAL A 172 -9.46 -25.78 9.13
CA VAL A 172 -10.79 -25.31 8.72
C VAL A 172 -11.67 -26.51 8.37
N GLU A 173 -11.16 -27.47 7.62
CA GLU A 173 -11.85 -28.73 7.30
C GLU A 173 -12.15 -29.54 8.56
N GLU A 174 -11.27 -29.62 9.55
CA GLU A 174 -11.57 -30.29 10.82
C GLU A 174 -12.73 -29.62 11.57
N TRP A 175 -12.79 -28.28 11.58
CA TRP A 175 -13.82 -27.52 12.30
C TRP A 175 -15.18 -27.54 11.61
N PHE A 176 -15.20 -27.54 10.28
CA PHE A 176 -16.43 -27.46 9.49
C PHE A 176 -16.80 -28.78 8.80
N GLY A 177 -15.91 -29.75 8.78
CA GLY A 177 -16.03 -31.02 8.07
C GLY A 177 -16.59 -32.17 8.89
N GLY A 178 -17.28 -31.92 10.03
CA GLY A 178 -17.87 -33.02 10.80
C GLY A 178 -19.16 -32.67 11.54
N ASN A 179 -20.31 -33.05 10.97
CA ASN A 179 -21.01 -34.25 11.44
C ASN A 179 -22.07 -34.72 10.43
N ASP A 180 -21.69 -35.52 9.44
CA ASP A 180 -22.61 -36.41 8.70
C ASP A 180 -22.17 -37.86 8.89
N LYS A 181 -22.26 -38.30 10.15
CA LYS A 181 -22.35 -39.70 10.53
C LYS A 181 -23.45 -39.83 11.57
N LEU A 182 -24.69 -39.97 11.10
CA LEU A 182 -25.80 -40.63 11.80
C LEU A 182 -26.93 -40.84 10.78
N GLY A 183 -27.05 -42.07 10.27
CA GLY A 183 -28.11 -42.52 9.36
C GLY A 183 -27.65 -43.65 8.46
#